data_AF-A0A1V5L5C8-F1
#
_entry.id   AF-A0A1V5L5C8-F1
#
_cell.length_a   1.000
_cell.length_b   1.000
_cell.length_c   1.000
_cell.angle_alpha   90.00
_cell.angle_beta   90.00
_cell.angle_gamma   90.00
#
_symmetry.space_group_name_H-M   'P 1'
#
loop_
_entity.id
_entity.type
_entity.pdbx_description
1 polymer ?
#
loop_
_entity_poly.entity_id
_entity_poly.type
_entity_poly.pdbx_seq_one_letter_code
_entity_poly.pdbx_strand_id
1 'polypeptide(L)'
;MFVKLFTIFISVFIAEFGDKTQVAALLFASDKQLSPMMVFVASSLALITASAIAVVVGSVAKEHLQNIPLKLIAGIGFILIGTFSIIEHFKS
;
A
#
# COMPACT_ATOMS: atom_id res chain seq x y z
N MET A 1 -23.72 2.09 0.97
CA MET A 1 -22.50 2.81 1.40
C MET A 1 -21.62 1.92 2.28
N PHE A 2 -22.18 1.35 3.36
CA PHE A 2 -21.44 0.48 4.29
C PHE A 2 -20.80 -0.77 3.65
N VAL A 3 -21.52 -1.45 2.75
CA VAL A 3 -21.01 -2.63 2.03
C VAL A 3 -19.76 -2.31 1.19
N LYS A 4 -19.74 -1.16 0.50
CA LYS A 4 -18.59 -0.75 -0.32
C LYS A 4 -17.34 -0.49 0.53
N LEU A 5 -17.51 0.17 1.67
CA LEU A 5 -16.44 0.40 2.65
C LEU A 5 -15.85 -0.91 3.14
N PHE A 6 -16.70 -1.87 3.50
CA PHE A 6 -16.25 -3.18 3.96
C PHE A 6 -15.51 -3.97 2.88
N THR A 7 -16.00 -3.96 1.63
CA THR A 7 -15.31 -4.61 0.51
C THR A 7 -13.94 -4.00 0.24
N ILE A 8 -13.84 -2.67 0.22
CA ILE A 8 -12.56 -1.98 0.03
C ILE A 8 -11.61 -2.29 1.18
N PHE A 9 -12.09 -2.18 2.43
CA PHE A 9 -11.28 -2.48 3.61
C PHE A 9 -10.73 -3.90 3.56
N ILE A 10 -11.58 -4.92 3.38
CA ILE A 10 -11.14 -6.31 3.36
C ILE A 10 -10.20 -6.58 2.18
N SER A 11 -10.49 -6.02 0.99
CA SER A 11 -9.63 -6.21 -0.18
C SER A 11 -8.24 -5.61 0.02
N VAL A 12 -8.15 -4.39 0.55
CA VAL A 12 -6.86 -3.73 0.83
C VAL A 12 -6.15 -4.41 1.99
N PHE A 13 -6.89 -4.75 3.06
CA PHE A 13 -6.34 -5.44 4.21
C PHE A 13 -5.67 -6.75 3.80
N ILE A 14 -6.34 -7.59 3.02
CA ILE A 14 -5.75 -8.86 2.54
C ILE A 14 -4.56 -8.59 1.61
N ALA A 15 -4.66 -7.60 0.72
CA ALA A 15 -3.59 -7.27 -0.23
C ALA A 15 -2.31 -6.76 0.46
N GLU A 16 -2.46 -6.03 1.57
CA GLU A 16 -1.34 -5.46 2.33
C GLU A 16 -0.96 -6.30 3.56
N PHE A 17 -1.65 -7.40 3.85
CA PHE A 17 -1.37 -8.21 5.03
C PHE A 17 0.02 -8.88 4.94
N GLY A 18 0.90 -8.57 5.89
CA GLY A 18 2.26 -9.10 5.93
C GLY A 18 3.23 -8.41 4.96
N ASP A 19 2.94 -7.18 4.52
CA ASP A 19 3.86 -6.42 3.68
C ASP A 19 5.16 -6.05 4.42
N LYS A 20 6.13 -5.51 3.65
CA LYS A 20 7.42 -5.09 4.19
C LYS A 20 7.28 -3.99 5.24
N THR A 21 6.27 -3.12 5.15
CA THR A 21 6.08 -2.05 6.14
C THR A 21 5.61 -2.59 7.48
N GLN A 22 4.76 -3.62 7.51
CA GLN A 22 4.36 -4.31 8.74
C GLN A 22 5.53 -5.04 9.39
N VAL A 23 6.37 -5.73 8.61
CA VAL A 23 7.59 -6.35 9.14
C VAL A 23 8.53 -5.30 9.74
N ALA A 24 8.72 -4.16 9.06
CA ALA A 24 9.53 -3.06 9.60
C ALA A 24 8.93 -2.49 10.91
N ALA A 25 7.61 -2.30 10.96
CA ALA A 25 6.93 -1.84 12.18
C ALA A 25 7.08 -2.84 13.33
N LEU A 26 7.01 -4.14 13.07
CA LEU A 26 7.26 -5.20 14.06
C LEU A 26 8.70 -5.18 14.56
N LEU A 27 9.68 -4.98 13.67
CA LEU A 27 11.09 -4.86 14.04
C LEU A 27 11.33 -3.64 14.93
N PHE A 28 10.78 -2.47 14.58
CA PHE A 28 10.88 -1.27 15.42
C PHE A 28 10.17 -1.43 16.76
N ALA A 29 9.00 -2.09 16.80
CA ALA A 29 8.28 -2.34 18.05
C ALA A 29 8.98 -3.37 18.95
N SER A 30 9.83 -4.22 18.38
CA SER A 30 10.64 -5.21 19.11
C SER A 30 11.95 -4.62 19.64
N ASP A 31 12.33 -3.41 19.21
CA ASP A 31 13.51 -2.71 19.71
C ASP A 31 13.27 -2.22 21.15
N LYS A 32 14.16 -2.58 22.07
CA LYS A 32 14.07 -2.22 23.49
C LYS A 32 14.21 -0.72 23.75
N GLN A 33 14.78 0.05 22.82
CA GLN A 33 14.95 1.49 22.95
C GLN A 33 13.69 2.27 22.56
N LEU A 34 12.75 1.62 21.86
CA LEU A 34 11.54 2.25 21.35
C LEU A 34 10.31 1.76 22.10
N SER A 35 9.39 2.68 22.41
CA SER A 35 8.09 2.29 22.98
C SER A 35 7.20 1.70 21.88
N PRO A 36 6.61 0.50 22.05
CA PRO A 36 5.67 -0.06 21.07
C PRO A 36 4.51 0.88 20.74
N MET A 37 4.05 1.66 21.74
CA MET A 37 2.99 2.65 21.55
C MET A 37 3.44 3.82 20.67
N MET A 38 4.70 4.26 20.82
CA MET A 38 5.27 5.30 19.96
C MET A 38 5.42 4.80 18.51
N VAL A 39 5.89 3.57 18.33
CA VAL A 39 6.00 2.94 17.00
C VAL A 39 4.63 2.82 16.34
N PHE A 40 3.60 2.40 17.09
CA PHE A 40 2.22 2.33 16.60
C PHE A 40 1.69 3.70 16.14
N VAL A 41 1.87 4.75 16.96
CA VAL A 41 1.41 6.10 16.61
C VAL A 41 2.17 6.64 15.40
N ALA A 42 3.49 6.46 15.36
CA ALA A 42 4.32 6.93 14.25
C ALA A 42 3.98 6.24 12.92
N SER A 43 3.85 4.91 12.92
CA SER A 43 3.48 4.15 11.71
C SER A 43 2.05 4.47 11.25
N SER A 44 1.11 4.62 12.19
CA SER A 44 -0.26 5.03 11.89
C SER A 44 -0.32 6.42 11.27
N LEU A 45 0.40 7.40 11.83
CA LEU A 45 0.46 8.76 11.30
C LEU A 45 1.10 8.79 9.91
N ALA A 46 2.15 8.01 9.68
CA ALA A 46 2.77 7.87 8.38
C ALA A 46 1.77 7.32 7.35
N LEU A 47 1.04 6.24 7.70
CA LEU A 47 0.04 5.62 6.82
C LEU A 47 -1.12 6.58 6.52
N ILE A 48 -1.66 7.26 7.53
CA ILE A 48 -2.75 8.24 7.36
C ILE A 48 -2.30 9.38 6.46
N THR A 49 -1.09 9.90 6.67
CA THR A 49 -0.54 11.01 5.90
C THR A 49 -0.31 10.62 4.44
N ALA A 50 0.34 9.48 4.21
CA ALA A 50 0.56 8.95 2.87
C ALA A 50 -0.76 8.70 2.12
N SER A 51 -1.75 8.12 2.80
CA SER A 51 -3.08 7.88 2.26
C SER A 51 -3.81 9.18 1.93
N ALA A 52 -3.74 10.17 2.83
CA ALA A 52 -4.36 11.48 2.60
C ALA A 52 -3.76 12.19 1.38
N ILE A 53 -2.42 12.18 1.26
CA ILE A 53 -1.73 12.73 0.09
C ILE A 53 -2.18 11.99 -1.18
N ALA A 54 -2.19 10.66 -1.17
CA ALA A 54 -2.61 9.86 -2.32
C ALA A 54 -4.05 10.17 -2.76
N VAL A 55 -4.98 10.31 -1.81
CA VAL A 55 -6.38 10.67 -2.09
C VAL A 55 -6.48 12.09 -2.66
N VAL A 56 -5.78 13.07 -2.08
CA VAL A 56 -5.78 14.46 -2.57
C VAL A 56 -5.24 14.51 -4.00
N VAL A 57 -4.05 13.95 -4.24
CA VAL A 57 -3.43 13.91 -5.57
C VAL A 57 -4.32 13.18 -6.57
N GLY A 58 -4.85 12.00 -6.20
CA GLY A 58 -5.75 11.23 -7.05
C GLY A 58 -7.04 11.98 -7.38
N SER A 59 -7.57 12.75 -6.42
CA SER A 59 -8.79 13.55 -6.62
C SER A 59 -8.59 14.71 -7.60
N VAL A 60 -7.43 15.39 -7.53
CA VAL A 60 -7.06 16.49 -8.43
C VAL A 60 -6.70 15.95 -9.82
N ALA A 61 -5.99 14.83 -9.88
CA ALA A 61 -5.59 14.22 -11.14
C ALA A 61 -6.77 13.60 -11.90
N LYS A 62 -7.91 13.33 -11.24
CA LYS A 62 -9.07 12.63 -11.81
C LYS A 62 -9.51 13.18 -13.18
N GLU A 63 -9.53 14.49 -13.35
CA GLU A 63 -9.96 15.13 -14.62
C GLU A 63 -9.01 14.86 -15.79
N HIS A 64 -7.70 14.75 -15.51
CA HIS A 64 -6.69 14.41 -16.51
C HIS A 64 -6.65 12.90 -16.78
N LEU A 65 -6.98 12.12 -15.74
CA LEU A 65 -6.94 10.67 -15.75
C LEU A 65 -8.16 10.01 -16.41
N GLN A 66 -9.27 10.74 -16.62
CA GLN A 66 -10.53 10.18 -17.14
C GLN A 66 -10.42 9.54 -18.53
N ASN A 67 -9.53 10.06 -19.38
CA ASN A 67 -9.33 9.57 -20.75
C ASN A 67 -8.23 8.50 -20.85
N ILE A 68 -7.57 8.19 -19.73
CA ILE A 68 -6.45 7.24 -19.69
C ILE A 68 -6.98 5.91 -19.16
N PRO A 69 -6.72 4.77 -19.83
CA PRO A 69 -7.16 3.45 -19.37
C PRO A 69 -6.29 2.96 -18.19
N LEU A 70 -6.35 3.64 -17.05
CA LEU A 70 -5.52 3.37 -15.86
C LEU A 70 -5.57 1.92 -15.40
N LYS A 71 -6.74 1.30 -15.45
CA LYS A 71 -6.89 -0.12 -15.06
C LYS A 71 -6.07 -1.05 -15.96
N LEU A 72 -6.06 -0.78 -17.27
CA LEU A 72 -5.30 -1.57 -18.23
C LEU A 72 -3.79 -1.37 -18.02
N ILE A 73 -3.36 -0.10 -17.88
CA ILE A 73 -1.95 0.25 -17.65
C ILE A 73 -1.46 -0.37 -16.33
N ALA A 74 -2.22 -0.23 -15.24
CA ALA A 74 -1.88 -0.81 -13.96
C ALA A 74 -1.84 -2.34 -14.00
N GLY A 75 -2.78 -2.97 -14.71
CA GLY A 75 -2.80 -4.43 -14.90
C GLY A 75 -1.57 -4.94 -15.65
N ILE A 76 -1.20 -4.29 -16.75
CA ILE A 76 0.01 -4.61 -17.52
C ILE A 76 1.26 -4.41 -16.63
N GLY A 77 1.34 -3.30 -15.91
CA GLY A 77 2.44 -3.03 -14.98
C GLY A 77 2.58 -4.10 -13.89
N PHE A 78 1.46 -4.54 -13.30
CA PHE A 78 1.45 -5.63 -12.32
C PHE A 78 1.98 -6.95 -12.90
N ILE A 79 1.56 -7.31 -14.12
CA ILE A 79 2.05 -8.51 -14.80
C ILE A 79 3.56 -8.40 -15.05
N LEU A 80 4.03 -7.26 -15.58
CA LEU A 80 5.45 -7.04 -15.86
C LEU A 80 6.30 -7.14 -14.59
N ILE A 81 5.91 -6.45 -13.53
CA ILE A 81 6.62 -6.49 -12.24
C ILE A 81 6.59 -7.90 -11.64
N GLY A 82 5.43 -8.56 -11.69
CA GLY A 82 5.28 -9.93 -11.20
C GLY A 82 6.17 -10.92 -11.95
N THR A 83 6.16 -10.89 -13.28
CA THR A 83 7.04 -11.74 -14.10
C THR A 83 8.51 -11.42 -13.86
N PHE A 84 8.88 -10.14 -13.80
CA PHE A 84 10.25 -9.73 -13.51
C PHE A 84 10.73 -10.26 -12.15
N SER A 85 9.91 -10.10 -11.11
CA SER A 85 10.23 -10.58 -9.76
C SER A 85 10.41 -12.10 -9.69
N ILE A 86 9.63 -12.87 -10.46
CA ILE A 86 9.78 -14.32 -10.55
C ILE A 86 11.09 -14.69 -11.25
N ILE A 87 11.42 -14.05 -12.37
CA ILE A 87 12.66 -14.31 -13.12
C ILE A 87 13.89 -13.99 -12.26
N GLU A 88 13.86 -12.89 -11.51
CA GLU A 88 14.94 -12.48 -10.62
C GLU A 88 15.20 -13.54 -9.53
N HIS A 89 14.14 -14.14 -8.97
CA HIS A 89 14.27 -15.21 -7.98
C HIS A 89 15.03 -16.44 -8.51
N PHE A 90 14.84 -16.81 -9.78
CA PHE A 90 15.56 -17.94 -10.40
C PHE A 90 16.98 -17.60 -10.87
N LYS A 91 17.32 -16.31 -10.91
CA LYS A 91 18.65 -15.83 -11.32
C LYS A 91 19.59 -15.63 -10.13
N SER A 92 19.04 -15.50 -8.92
CA SER A 92 19.78 -15.47 -7.64
C SER A 92 20.01 -16.87 -7.09
#